data_AF-X1SVN4-F1
#
_entry.id   AF-X1SVN4-F1
#
_cell.length_a   1.000
_cell.length_b   1.000
_cell.length_c   1.000
_cell.angle_alpha   90.00
_cell.angle_beta   90.00
_cell.angle_gamma   90.00
#
_symmetry.space_group_name_H-M   'P 1'
#
loop_
_entity.id
_entity.type
_entity.pdbx_description
1 polymer ?
#
loop_
_entity_poly.entity_id
_entity_poly.type
_entity_poly.pdbx_seq_one_letter_code
_entity_poly.pdbx_strand_id
1 'polypeptide(L)' 'HLLPDIRGRKHEEQIHTILMEEAKIPMIEELTNLNQLRDERFFFIGVPLKIEGLDSSPIRAIAIESLI' A
#
# COMPACT_ATOMS: atom_id res chain seq x y z
N HIS A 1 24.45 16.47 11.34
CA HIS A 1 23.05 16.52 11.79
C HIS A 1 22.28 17.37 10.78
N LEU A 2 21.95 16.78 9.63
CA LEU A 2 21.17 17.46 8.57
C LEU A 2 19.70 17.14 8.84
N LEU A 3 18.90 18.19 9.01
CA LEU A 3 17.45 18.10 9.20
C LEU A 3 16.83 17.37 8.01
N PRO A 4 15.85 16.47 8.23
CA PRO A 4 15.23 15.70 7.15
C PRO A 4 14.38 16.63 6.26
N ASP A 5 14.41 16.30 4.97
CA ASP A 5 13.69 16.95 3.87
C ASP A 5 12.22 17.22 4.22
N ILE A 6 11.88 18.51 4.34
CA ILE A 6 10.54 18.99 4.69
C ILE A 6 9.61 18.94 3.46
N ARG A 7 10.15 18.75 2.25
CA ARG A 7 9.35 18.74 1.00
C ARG A 7 8.73 17.38 0.70
N GLY A 8 9.41 16.28 1.01
CA GLY A 8 8.89 14.92 0.79
C GLY A 8 7.63 14.61 1.59
N ARG A 9 7.63 14.92 2.89
CA ARG A 9 6.51 14.59 3.81
C ARG A 9 5.17 15.22 3.40
N LYS A 10 5.20 16.45 2.89
CA LYS A 10 3.97 17.16 2.51
C LYS A 10 3.26 16.51 1.31
N HIS A 11 4.02 15.83 0.45
CA HIS A 11 3.48 15.16 -0.73
C HIS A 11 2.84 13.81 -0.36
N GLU A 12 3.46 13.06 0.55
CA GLU A 12 2.90 11.81 1.09
C GLU A 12 1.59 12.07 1.83
N GLU A 13 1.55 13.07 2.72
CA GLU A 13 0.32 13.47 3.43
C GLU A 13 -0.84 13.77 2.47
N GLN A 14 -0.58 14.44 1.35
CA GLN A 14 -1.59 14.74 0.34
C GLN A 14 -2.12 13.48 -0.37
N ILE A 15 -1.25 12.51 -0.65
CA ILE A 15 -1.63 11.25 -1.29
C ILE A 15 -2.53 10.43 -0.35
N HIS A 16 -2.20 10.34 0.94
CA HIS A 16 -3.04 9.66 1.92
C HIS A 16 -4.44 10.27 1.98
N THR A 17 -4.56 11.61 2.05
CA THR A 17 -5.86 12.29 2.06
C THR A 17 -6.67 11.97 0.81
N ILE A 18 -6.09 12.15 -0.38
CA ILE A 18 -6.82 11.93 -1.65
C ILE A 18 -7.24 10.47 -1.80
N LEU A 19 -6.33 9.51 -1.58
CA LEU A 19 -6.63 8.10 -1.82
C LEU A 19 -7.52 7.51 -0.72
N MET A 20 -7.18 7.70 0.55
CA MET A 20 -7.86 7.02 1.65
C MET A 20 -9.10 7.78 2.12
N GLU A 21 -9.02 9.10 2.23
CA GLU A 21 -10.13 9.90 2.78
C GLU A 21 -11.16 10.26 1.70
N GLU A 22 -10.72 10.78 0.56
CA GLU A 22 -11.62 11.22 -0.51
C GLU A 22 -12.10 10.05 -1.37
N ALA A 23 -11.16 9.24 -1.89
CA ALA A 23 -11.48 8.15 -2.83
C ALA A 23 -11.82 6.81 -2.18
N LYS A 24 -11.59 6.64 -0.87
CA LYS A 24 -11.80 5.39 -0.11
C LYS A 24 -11.02 4.19 -0.69
N ILE A 25 -9.84 4.45 -1.22
CA ILE A 25 -8.91 3.46 -1.75
C ILE A 25 -7.87 3.12 -0.67
N PRO A 26 -7.73 1.85 -0.28
CA PRO A 26 -6.69 1.44 0.67
C PRO A 26 -5.30 1.53 0.03
N MET A 27 -4.32 1.96 0.81
CA MET A 27 -2.92 1.96 0.41
C MET A 27 -2.22 0.69 0.90
N ILE A 28 -1.33 0.15 0.06
CA ILE A 28 -0.51 -1.02 0.38
C ILE A 28 0.95 -0.61 0.21
N GLU A 29 1.70 -0.67 1.29
CA GLU A 29 3.06 -0.13 1.38
C GLU A 29 4.08 -1.24 1.67
N GLU A 30 5.35 -0.92 1.44
CA GLU A 30 6.49 -1.80 1.75
C GLU A 30 6.44 -3.21 1.12
N LEU A 31 5.81 -3.34 -0.05
CA LEU A 31 5.77 -4.59 -0.80
C LEU A 31 7.18 -5.01 -1.24
N THR A 32 7.47 -6.30 -1.05
CA THR A 32 8.69 -6.95 -1.53
C THR A 32 8.38 -7.86 -2.72
N ASN A 33 9.43 -8.37 -3.38
CA ASN A 33 9.34 -9.33 -4.49
C ASN A 33 8.59 -8.85 -5.74
N LEU A 34 8.35 -7.54 -5.90
CA LEU A 34 7.67 -6.99 -7.07
C LEU A 34 8.41 -7.31 -8.38
N ASN A 35 9.73 -7.46 -8.32
CA ASN A 35 10.57 -7.86 -9.45
C ASN A 35 10.39 -9.33 -9.88
N GLN A 36 9.60 -10.12 -9.15
CA GLN A 36 9.27 -11.51 -9.49
C GLN A 36 7.97 -11.62 -10.29
N LEU A 37 7.18 -10.55 -10.37
CA LEU A 37 5.99 -10.48 -11.20
C LEU A 37 6.40 -10.53 -12.68
N ARG A 38 5.69 -11.35 -13.44
CA ARG A 38 5.87 -11.59 -14.87
C ARG A 38 4.75 -10.97 -15.69
N ASP A 39 3.56 -10.87 -15.11
CA ASP A 39 2.38 -10.31 -15.74
C ASP A 39 2.15 -8.85 -15.32
N GLU A 40 1.68 -8.00 -16.25
CA GLU A 40 1.28 -6.63 -15.92
C GLU A 40 0.00 -6.58 -15.07
N ARG A 41 -0.82 -7.64 -15.14
CA ARG A 41 -2.07 -7.79 -14.40
C ARG A 41 -2.06 -9.11 -13.65
N PHE A 42 -2.34 -9.04 -12.37
CA PHE A 42 -2.41 -10.19 -11.49
C PHE A 42 -3.53 -9.96 -10.48
N PHE A 43 -4.01 -11.05 -9.89
CA PHE A 43 -4.95 -10.98 -8.78
C PHE A 43 -4.19 -10.74 -7.48
N PHE A 44 -4.49 -9.63 -6.80
CA PHE A 44 -3.85 -9.29 -5.53
C PHE A 44 -4.76 -9.63 -4.34
N ILE A 45 -4.19 -10.28 -3.32
CA ILE A 45 -4.83 -10.56 -2.04
C ILE A 45 -3.98 -9.94 -0.94
N GLY A 46 -4.55 -8.96 -0.23
CA GLY A 46 -4.01 -8.41 1.01
C GLY A 46 -4.91 -8.79 2.18
N VAL A 47 -4.42 -9.63 3.09
CA VAL A 47 -5.20 -10.07 4.26
C VAL A 47 -4.78 -9.27 5.51
N PRO A 48 -5.57 -8.26 5.94
CA PRO A 48 -5.29 -7.52 7.17
C PRO A 48 -5.70 -8.31 8.42
N LEU A 49 -5.13 -7.93 9.56
CA LEU A 49 -5.56 -8.41 10.86
C LEU A 49 -6.92 -7.80 11.21
N LYS A 50 -7.89 -8.65 11.59
CA LYS A 50 -9.23 -8.22 11.96
C LYS A 50 -9.29 -7.78 13.42
N ILE A 51 -8.68 -6.63 13.72
CA ILE A 51 -8.65 -6.03 15.06
C ILE A 51 -9.55 -4.81 15.07
N GLU A 52 -10.44 -4.73 16.04
CA GLU A 52 -11.37 -3.61 16.20
C GLU A 52 -10.62 -2.31 16.52
N GLY A 53 -11.00 -1.22 15.85
CA GLY A 53 -10.45 0.12 16.11
C GLY A 53 -9.10 0.43 15.47
N LEU A 54 -8.49 -0.51 14.72
CA LEU A 54 -7.29 -0.22 13.93
C LEU A 54 -7.64 0.41 12.57
N ASP A 55 -6.81 1.37 12.17
CA ASP A 55 -6.84 1.99 10.84
C ASP A 55 -6.12 1.15 9.77
N SER A 56 -5.12 0.37 10.21
CA SER A 56 -4.19 -0.37 9.37
C SER A 56 -3.60 -1.56 10.13
N SER A 57 -3.04 -2.52 9.39
CA SER A 57 -2.29 -3.64 9.99
C SER A 57 -1.31 -4.23 8.99
N PRO A 58 -0.22 -4.88 9.46
CA PRO A 58 0.61 -5.70 8.58
C PRO A 58 -0.23 -6.77 7.89
N ILE A 59 0.08 -7.04 6.63
CA ILE A 59 -0.66 -8.01 5.81
C ILE A 59 0.24 -9.14 5.34
N ARG A 60 -0.39 -10.29 5.04
CA ARG A 60 0.21 -11.24 4.10
C ARG A 60 -0.23 -10.87 2.68
N ALA A 61 0.66 -10.23 1.92
CA ALA A 61 0.44 -9.90 0.52
C ALA A 61 0.69 -11.13 -0.37
N ILE A 62 -0.24 -11.42 -1.28
CA ILE A 62 -0.16 -12.53 -2.23
C ILE A 62 -0.57 -12.00 -3.61
N ALA A 63 0.25 -12.28 -4.62
CA ALA A 63 -0.09 -12.10 -6.02
C ALA A 63 -0.35 -13.47 -6.66
N ILE A 64 -1.39 -13.57 -7.49
CA ILE A 64 -1.66 -14.75 -8.31
C ILE A 64 -1.72 -14.33 -9.78
N GLU A 65 -0.82 -14.91 -10.57
CA GLU A 65 -0.64 -14.62 -12.00
C GLU A 65 -1.41 -15.60 -12.90
N SER A 66 -1.55 -15.28 -14.18
CA SER A 66 -2.22 -16.12 -15.19
C SER A 66 -3.70 -16.47 -14.88
N LEU A 67 -4.39 -15.62 -14.11
CA LEU A 67 -5.80 -15.79 -13.74
C LEU A 67 -6.76 -14.95 -14.59
N ILE A 68 -6.23 -13.97 -15.33
CA ILE A 68 -6.96 -12.93 -16.06
C ILE A 68 -6.39 -12.82 -17.47
#